data_AF-A0A957DE41-F1
#
_entry.id   AF-A0A957DE41-F1
#
_cell.length_a   1.000
_cell.length_b   1.000
_cell.length_c   1.000
_cell.angle_alpha   90.00
_cell.angle_beta   90.00
_cell.angle_gamma   90.00
#
_symmetry.space_group_name_H-M   'P 1'
#
loop_
_entity.id
_entity.type
_entity.pdbx_description
1 polymer ?
#
loop_
_entity_poly.entity_id
_entity_poly.type
_entity_poly.pdbx_seq_one_letter_code
_entity_poly.pdbx_strand_id
1 'polypeptide(L)'
;GEDAGINFGWNTLEGTHCYRRPICNRGDTTPPILEYDHGDGCSITGGYVYRGAQYPTLYGRYFFSDYCRGDIWSMEQTENGWQRVTLRETDLNIASFGEDAAGELYVLDLTGGGVYHLQP
;
A
#
# COMPACT_ATOMS: atom_id res chain seq x y z
N GLY A 1 5.53 5.98 21.55
CA GLY A 1 5.58 4.74 20.76
C GLY A 1 5.64 3.62 21.74
N GLU A 2 4.48 3.19 22.20
CA GLU A 2 4.36 2.03 23.07
C GLU A 2 3.79 0.92 22.21
N ASP A 3 4.67 0.17 21.56
CA ASP A 3 4.39 -1.19 21.16
C ASP A 3 5.74 -1.88 20.95
N ALA A 4 5.98 -2.90 21.78
CA ALA A 4 7.04 -3.86 21.55
C ALA A 4 6.89 -4.46 20.14
N GLY A 5 7.99 -4.91 19.54
CA GLY A 5 8.02 -5.42 18.16
C GLY A 5 6.83 -6.30 17.81
N ILE A 6 5.97 -5.80 16.92
CA ILE A 6 4.76 -6.49 16.47
C ILE A 6 5.16 -7.79 15.76
N ASN A 7 4.52 -8.90 16.14
CA ASN A 7 4.74 -10.19 15.51
C ASN A 7 3.75 -10.40 14.35
N PHE A 8 4.23 -10.30 13.11
CA PHE A 8 3.44 -10.58 11.91
C PHE A 8 3.42 -12.08 11.50
N GLY A 9 4.01 -12.96 12.32
CA GLY A 9 3.91 -14.41 12.13
C GLY A 9 4.98 -15.05 11.25
N TRP A 10 5.99 -14.30 10.79
CA TRP A 10 7.10 -14.88 10.04
C TRP A 10 7.95 -15.82 10.91
N ASN A 11 8.38 -17.00 10.45
CA ASN A 11 8.20 -17.58 9.11
C ASN A 11 7.08 -18.64 9.03
N THR A 12 6.14 -18.61 9.96
CA THR A 12 5.02 -19.56 9.98
C THR A 12 3.90 -19.12 9.04
N LEU A 13 3.72 -17.79 8.88
CA LEU A 13 2.72 -17.18 8.03
C LEU A 13 3.33 -16.38 6.88
N GLU A 14 2.58 -16.31 5.79
CA GLU A 14 2.71 -15.35 4.69
C GLU A 14 1.32 -14.72 4.51
N GLY A 15 1.17 -13.45 4.93
CA GLY A 15 -0.14 -12.85 5.12
C GLY A 15 -0.95 -13.58 6.21
N THR A 16 -2.18 -13.97 5.92
CA THR A 16 -3.01 -14.81 6.81
C THR A 16 -2.89 -16.31 6.53
N HIS A 17 -2.00 -16.71 5.62
CA HIS A 17 -1.84 -18.08 5.13
C HIS A 17 -0.64 -18.78 5.76
N CYS A 18 -0.72 -20.10 5.88
CA CYS A 18 0.40 -20.91 6.36
C CYS A 18 1.52 -20.99 5.31
N TYR A 19 2.73 -20.61 5.70
CA TYR A 19 3.88 -20.65 4.82
C TYR A 19 4.40 -22.10 4.65
N ARG A 20 4.49 -22.58 3.40
CA ARG A 20 5.01 -23.90 2.99
C ARG A 20 4.33 -25.14 3.62
N ARG A 21 3.21 -24.99 4.33
CA ARG A 21 2.47 -26.08 4.98
C ARG A 21 0.97 -25.86 4.81
N PRO A 22 0.16 -26.92 4.66
CA PRO A 22 -1.29 -26.77 4.55
C PRO A 22 -1.96 -26.32 5.86
N ILE A 23 -1.35 -26.64 7.00
CA ILE A 23 -1.82 -26.28 8.34
C ILE A 23 -0.62 -25.87 9.19
N CYS A 24 -0.80 -24.82 9.99
CA CYS A 24 0.21 -24.26 10.87
C CYS A 24 -0.46 -23.67 12.12
N ASN A 25 0.30 -23.54 13.21
CA ASN A 25 -0.16 -22.83 14.40
C ASN A 25 0.04 -21.32 14.19
N ARG A 26 -1.04 -20.55 14.18
CA ARG A 26 -0.98 -19.10 13.97
C ARG A 26 -0.46 -18.34 15.21
N GLY A 27 -0.68 -18.86 16.42
CA GLY A 27 -0.24 -18.21 17.67
C GLY A 27 -0.80 -16.79 17.85
N ASP A 28 -0.12 -15.99 18.69
CA ASP A 28 -0.38 -14.55 18.80
C ASP A 28 0.38 -13.80 17.70
N THR A 29 -0.34 -13.49 16.62
CA THR A 29 0.16 -12.74 15.47
C THR A 29 -0.80 -11.63 15.08
N THR A 30 -0.26 -10.52 14.61
CA THR A 30 -1.04 -9.43 14.04
C THR A 30 -1.26 -9.67 12.54
N PRO A 31 -2.51 -9.83 12.07
CA PRO A 31 -2.77 -10.00 10.64
C PRO A 31 -2.50 -8.71 9.86
N PRO A 32 -2.21 -8.81 8.55
CA PRO A 32 -2.09 -7.63 7.71
C PRO A 32 -3.43 -6.88 7.61
N ILE A 33 -3.36 -5.57 7.36
CA ILE A 33 -4.54 -4.74 7.09
C ILE A 33 -5.12 -5.04 5.70
N LEU A 34 -4.25 -5.33 4.74
CA LEU A 34 -4.58 -5.63 3.35
C LEU A 34 -3.70 -6.78 2.87
N GLU A 35 -4.32 -7.74 2.21
CA GLU A 35 -3.64 -8.78 1.43
C GLU A 35 -4.48 -9.10 0.19
N TYR A 36 -3.82 -9.52 -0.88
CA TYR A 36 -4.45 -10.06 -2.08
C TYR A 36 -3.47 -11.00 -2.79
N ASP A 37 -3.98 -11.91 -3.62
CA ASP A 37 -3.16 -12.91 -4.29
C ASP A 37 -2.63 -12.44 -5.65
N HIS A 38 -1.79 -13.27 -6.28
CA HIS A 38 -1.16 -12.94 -7.56
C HIS A 38 -2.12 -12.93 -8.77
N GLY A 39 -3.37 -13.35 -8.59
CA GLY A 39 -4.45 -13.20 -9.56
C GLY A 39 -5.02 -11.78 -9.59
N ASP A 40 -4.93 -11.05 -8.46
CA ASP A 40 -5.39 -9.67 -8.35
C ASP A 40 -4.31 -8.65 -8.69
N GLY A 41 -3.04 -8.90 -8.39
CA GLY A 41 -1.90 -8.03 -8.73
C GLY A 41 -0.58 -8.81 -8.68
N CYS A 42 0.58 -8.17 -8.85
CA CYS A 42 1.85 -8.91 -8.89
C CYS A 42 2.92 -8.38 -7.93
N SER A 43 2.84 -7.10 -7.55
CA SER A 43 3.89 -6.44 -6.78
C SER A 43 3.39 -5.11 -6.27
N ILE A 44 3.04 -5.06 -4.99
CA ILE A 44 2.67 -3.82 -4.30
C ILE A 44 3.88 -2.86 -4.31
N THR A 45 3.66 -1.64 -4.76
CA THR A 45 4.60 -0.52 -4.68
C THR A 45 3.94 0.61 -3.91
N GLY A 46 4.67 1.38 -3.10
CA GLY A 46 4.03 2.38 -2.25
C GLY A 46 4.87 2.71 -1.03
N GLY A 47 4.18 3.04 0.07
CA GLY A 47 4.84 3.37 1.34
C GLY A 47 4.68 4.82 1.77
N TYR A 48 3.75 5.58 1.19
CA TYR A 48 3.70 7.03 1.36
C TYR A 48 2.40 7.44 2.04
N VAL A 49 2.49 8.38 2.98
CA VAL A 49 1.30 9.01 3.57
C VAL A 49 1.27 10.45 3.13
N TYR A 50 0.18 10.90 2.53
CA TYR A 50 0.10 12.28 2.05
C TYR A 50 0.13 13.28 3.21
N ARG A 51 1.07 14.22 3.17
CA ARG A 51 1.29 15.29 4.16
C ARG A 51 1.19 16.70 3.57
N GLY A 52 0.90 16.80 2.28
CA GLY A 52 0.74 18.05 1.56
C GLY A 52 -0.38 18.93 2.09
N ALA A 53 -0.23 20.23 1.90
CA ALA A 53 -1.22 21.22 2.28
C ALA A 53 -2.18 21.56 1.13
N GLN A 54 -1.83 21.21 -0.11
CA GLN A 54 -2.62 21.58 -1.29
C GLN A 54 -3.95 20.82 -1.36
N TYR A 55 -3.98 19.57 -0.90
CA TYR A 55 -5.17 18.71 -0.90
C TYR A 55 -5.49 18.20 0.51
N PRO A 56 -6.11 19.03 1.38
CA PRO A 56 -6.36 18.68 2.79
C PRO A 56 -7.21 17.42 3.00
N THR A 57 -8.06 17.06 2.03
CA THR A 57 -8.88 15.84 2.06
C THR A 57 -8.05 14.55 1.91
N LEU A 58 -6.82 14.65 1.41
CA LEU A 58 -5.90 13.54 1.28
C LEU A 58 -4.98 13.39 2.49
N TYR A 59 -4.93 14.40 3.37
CA TYR A 59 -4.03 14.43 4.51
C TYR A 59 -4.22 13.21 5.41
N GLY A 60 -3.15 12.43 5.61
CA GLY A 60 -3.17 11.24 6.45
C GLY A 60 -3.53 9.94 5.75
N ARG A 61 -3.97 9.98 4.48
CA ARG A 61 -4.23 8.76 3.71
C ARG A 61 -2.90 8.12 3.28
N TYR A 62 -2.83 6.79 3.39
CA TYR A 62 -1.70 6.00 2.89
C TYR A 62 -1.93 5.66 1.41
N PHE A 63 -0.91 5.86 0.57
CA PHE A 63 -0.94 5.65 -0.89
C PHE A 63 -0.01 4.51 -1.30
N PHE A 64 -0.51 3.73 -2.25
CA PHE A 64 0.19 2.59 -2.83
C PHE A 64 -0.41 2.24 -4.20
N SER A 65 0.23 1.32 -4.89
CA SER A 65 -0.08 0.84 -6.22
C SER A 65 0.32 -0.63 -6.36
N ASP A 66 0.05 -1.22 -7.51
CA ASP A 66 0.61 -2.49 -7.96
C ASP A 66 1.32 -2.28 -9.30
N TYR A 67 2.59 -2.70 -9.37
CA TYR A 67 3.44 -2.49 -10.53
C TYR A 67 2.85 -3.03 -11.84
N CYS A 68 2.14 -4.17 -11.79
CA CYS A 68 1.56 -4.78 -12.98
C CYS A 68 0.21 -4.16 -13.37
N ARG A 69 -0.48 -3.52 -12.43
CA ARG A 69 -1.79 -2.91 -12.70
C ARG A 69 -1.72 -1.43 -13.05
N GLY A 70 -0.81 -0.69 -12.41
CA GLY A 70 -0.75 0.78 -12.53
C GLY A 70 -1.85 1.53 -11.77
N ASP A 71 -2.73 0.82 -11.05
CA ASP A 71 -3.78 1.44 -10.23
C ASP A 71 -3.17 2.17 -9.04
N ILE A 72 -3.62 3.40 -8.78
CA ILE A 72 -3.27 4.17 -7.59
C ILE A 72 -4.41 4.04 -6.58
N TRP A 73 -4.06 3.50 -5.43
CA TRP A 73 -4.98 3.29 -4.31
C TRP A 73 -4.60 4.16 -3.12
N SER A 74 -5.59 4.36 -2.25
CA SER A 74 -5.33 4.79 -0.88
C SER A 74 -6.04 3.91 0.15
N MET A 75 -5.51 3.87 1.36
CA MET A 75 -6.20 3.28 2.51
C MET A 75 -6.97 4.35 3.28
N GLU A 76 -8.24 4.06 3.55
CA GLU A 76 -9.14 4.91 4.32
C GLU A 76 -9.68 4.14 5.53
N GLN A 77 -9.67 4.77 6.71
CA GLN A 77 -10.24 4.17 7.91
C GLN A 77 -11.73 4.48 7.97
N THR A 78 -12.56 3.44 7.95
CA THR A 78 -14.02 3.53 8.05
C THR A 78 -14.50 2.94 9.38
N GLU A 79 -15.80 3.02 9.66
CA GLU A 79 -16.44 2.34 10.80
C GLU A 79 -16.23 0.81 10.76
N ASN A 80 -16.05 0.24 9.57
CA ASN A 80 -15.82 -1.18 9.35
C ASN A 80 -14.33 -1.56 9.30
N GLY A 81 -13.45 -0.63 9.69
CA GLY A 81 -12.00 -0.79 9.59
C GLY A 81 -11.42 -0.17 8.31
N TRP A 82 -10.17 -0.52 8.03
CA TRP A 82 -9.43 0.00 6.88
C TRP A 82 -9.95 -0.56 5.57
N GLN A 83 -10.13 0.30 4.57
CA GLN A 83 -10.58 -0.06 3.24
C GLN A 83 -9.65 0.51 2.16
N ARG A 84 -9.41 -0.28 1.12
CA ARG A 84 -8.72 0.16 -0.09
C ARG A 84 -9.70 0.94 -0.98
N VAL A 85 -9.31 2.14 -1.38
CA VAL A 85 -10.06 3.01 -2.29
C VAL A 85 -9.24 3.23 -3.55
N THR A 86 -9.82 2.92 -4.72
CA THR A 86 -9.23 3.27 -6.03
C THR A 86 -9.41 4.76 -6.27
N LEU A 87 -8.28 5.45 -6.41
CA LEU A 87 -8.25 6.87 -6.72
C LEU A 87 -8.08 7.10 -8.22
N ARG A 88 -7.23 6.28 -8.86
CA ARG A 88 -6.96 6.40 -10.28
C ARG A 88 -6.52 5.07 -10.88
N GLU A 89 -7.04 4.77 -12.06
CA GLU A 89 -6.50 3.71 -12.92
C GLU A 89 -5.55 4.34 -13.93
N THR A 90 -4.38 3.73 -14.14
CA THR A 90 -3.38 4.20 -15.09
C THR A 90 -2.73 3.03 -15.82
N ASP A 91 -2.15 3.29 -16.99
CA ASP A 91 -1.34 2.31 -17.72
C ASP A 91 0.15 2.38 -17.35
N LEU A 92 0.50 3.03 -16.22
CA LEU A 92 1.88 3.23 -15.80
C LEU A 92 2.44 2.01 -15.07
N ASN A 93 3.74 1.75 -15.20
CA ASN A 93 4.44 0.79 -14.35
C ASN A 93 5.01 1.50 -13.12
N ILE A 94 4.13 1.78 -12.16
CA ILE A 94 4.45 2.56 -10.96
C ILE A 94 5.40 1.76 -10.07
N ALA A 95 6.67 2.18 -10.02
CA ALA A 95 7.70 1.52 -9.21
C ALA A 95 7.90 2.14 -7.83
N SER A 96 7.56 3.42 -7.67
CA SER A 96 7.60 4.13 -6.39
C SER A 96 6.71 5.37 -6.46
N PHE A 97 6.48 5.96 -5.30
CA PHE A 97 6.06 7.35 -5.20
C PHE A 97 7.26 8.20 -4.77
N GLY A 98 7.08 9.52 -4.75
CA GLY A 98 8.01 10.49 -4.19
C GLY A 98 7.24 11.62 -3.54
N GLU A 99 7.90 12.38 -2.67
CA GLU A 99 7.32 13.53 -1.97
C GLU A 99 8.23 14.74 -2.18
N ASP A 100 7.65 15.91 -2.43
CA ASP A 100 8.40 17.17 -2.47
C ASP A 100 8.55 17.81 -1.07
N ALA A 101 9.17 18.99 -1.01
CA ALA A 101 9.37 19.70 0.26
C ALA A 101 8.07 20.24 0.88
N ALA A 102 6.97 20.28 0.12
CA ALA A 102 5.66 20.71 0.58
C ALA A 102 4.77 19.55 1.03
N GLY A 103 5.21 18.30 0.87
CA GLY A 103 4.45 17.10 1.22
C GLY A 103 3.55 16.57 0.09
N GLU A 104 3.69 17.13 -1.11
CA GLU A 104 2.91 16.74 -2.28
C GLU A 104 3.51 15.49 -2.93
N LEU A 105 2.64 14.57 -3.36
CA LEU A 105 3.06 13.26 -3.84
C LEU A 105 3.22 13.20 -5.36
N TYR A 106 4.17 12.39 -5.79
CA TYR A 106 4.49 12.10 -7.18
C TYR A 106 4.54 10.60 -7.39
N VAL A 107 4.28 10.13 -8.61
CA VAL A 107 4.47 8.72 -9.02
C VAL A 107 5.62 8.61 -10.01
N LEU A 108 6.39 7.52 -9.90
CA LEU A 108 7.53 7.22 -10.75
C LEU A 108 7.17 6.03 -11.64
N ASP A 109 7.08 6.26 -12.93
CA ASP A 109 6.86 5.22 -13.93
C ASP A 109 8.19 4.66 -14.42
N LEU A 110 8.48 3.41 -14.10
CA LEU A 110 9.74 2.78 -14.42
C LEU A 110 9.89 2.48 -15.92
N THR A 111 8.80 2.11 -16.59
CA THR A 111 8.84 1.74 -18.02
C THR A 111 8.84 2.98 -18.90
N GLY A 112 7.98 3.96 -18.61
CA GLY A 112 7.92 5.22 -19.37
C GLY A 112 8.99 6.23 -18.97
N GLY A 113 9.65 6.06 -17.81
CA GLY A 113 10.69 6.95 -17.30
C GLY A 113 10.18 8.30 -16.80
N GLY A 114 8.87 8.43 -16.58
CA GLY A 114 8.22 9.67 -16.19
C GLY A 114 8.10 9.85 -14.67
N VAL A 115 8.03 11.11 -14.25
CA VAL A 115 7.63 11.51 -12.90
C VAL A 115 6.39 12.38 -13.02
N TYR A 116 5.30 12.00 -12.35
CA TYR A 116 4.00 12.64 -12.48
C TYR A 116 3.51 13.13 -11.12
N HIS A 117 3.02 14.37 -11.07
CA HIS A 117 2.42 14.93 -9.86
C HIS A 117 1.04 14.31 -9.62
N LEU A 118 0.78 13.86 -8.39
CA LEU A 118 -0.48 13.26 -8.00
C LEU A 118 -1.48 14.37 -7.63
N GLN A 119 -2.60 14.42 -8.35
CA GLN A 119 -3.67 15.39 -8.14
C GLN A 119 -5.02 14.64 -7.99
N PRO A 120 -5.98 15.16 -7.20
CA PRO A 120 -7.32 14.60 -7.09
C PRO A 120 -8.07 14.51 -8.42
#